data_AF-A0A519CUC0-F1
#
_entry.id   AF-A0A519CUC0-F1
#
_cell.length_a   1.000
_cell.length_b   1.000
_cell.length_c   1.000
_cell.angle_alpha   90.00
_cell.angle_beta   90.00
_cell.angle_gamma   90.00
#
_symmetry.space_group_name_H-M   'P 1'
#
loop_
_entity.id
_entity.type
_entity.pdbx_description
1 polymer ?
#
loop_
_entity_poly.entity_id
_entity_poly.type
_entity_poly.pdbx_seq_one_letter_code
_entity_poly.pdbx_strand_id
1 'polypeptide(L)'
;MPDSFIVGNPLLVSGISFEHITGHVIWGLVAGIATFSVKFVILSGLLPLSLDFDHLLQFLDLEMIPRMAHSIPFGILVFVILFVIFGKKDLRIAAVSFSAVFVHMSFDIFFVGKTEFPLFVPISTQMFTLSEYSWIYFQVIGIGIIFILSIIQLKKWI
;
A
#
# COMPACT_ATOMS: atom_id res chain seq x y z
N MET A 1 -11.92 18.59 10.56
CA MET A 1 -10.93 17.88 9.73
C MET A 1 -9.76 17.61 10.65
N PRO A 2 -9.10 16.44 10.73
CA PRO A 2 -7.77 16.45 11.35
C PRO A 2 -6.92 17.40 10.53
N ASP A 3 -6.40 18.39 11.24
CA ASP A 3 -5.58 19.45 10.68
C ASP A 3 -4.22 18.85 10.31
N SER A 4 -3.55 19.43 9.31
CA SER A 4 -2.14 19.12 9.09
C SER A 4 -1.35 19.53 10.33
N PHE A 5 -0.38 18.72 10.72
CA PHE A 5 0.48 19.04 11.85
C PHE A 5 1.87 18.45 11.64
N ILE A 6 2.84 18.92 12.42
CA ILE A 6 4.18 18.35 12.46
C ILE A 6 4.11 17.08 13.31
N VAL A 7 4.23 15.91 12.66
CA VAL A 7 4.15 14.60 13.32
C VAL A 7 5.32 14.37 14.28
N GLY A 8 6.50 14.91 13.94
CA GLY A 8 7.74 14.79 14.71
C GLY A 8 8.72 13.77 14.12
N ASN A 9 9.85 13.55 14.79
CA ASN A 9 10.92 12.68 14.28
C ASN A 9 10.43 11.21 14.16
N PRO A 10 10.48 10.60 12.96
CA PRO A 10 9.91 9.27 12.70
C PRO A 10 10.57 8.16 13.52
N LEU A 11 11.85 8.32 13.89
CA LEU A 11 12.57 7.36 14.75
C LEU A 11 12.06 7.34 16.19
N LEU A 12 11.34 8.39 16.61
CA LEU A 12 10.81 8.53 17.96
C LEU A 12 9.31 8.23 18.03
N VAL A 13 8.54 8.58 16.97
CA VAL A 13 7.07 8.59 17.03
C VAL A 13 6.40 7.59 16.09
N SER A 14 7.11 7.08 15.07
CA SER A 14 6.50 6.23 14.03
C SER A 14 6.76 4.73 14.22
N GLY A 15 7.54 4.33 15.23
CA GLY A 15 7.75 2.91 15.53
C GLY A 15 8.48 2.12 14.45
N ILE A 16 9.25 2.81 13.58
CA ILE A 16 10.00 2.17 12.48
C ILE A 16 11.01 1.20 13.07
N SER A 17 10.88 -0.07 12.71
CA SER A 17 11.79 -1.15 13.14
C SER A 17 12.19 -2.02 11.95
N PHE A 18 13.21 -2.86 12.15
CA PHE A 18 13.62 -3.83 11.14
C PHE A 18 12.48 -4.81 10.79
N GLU A 19 11.72 -5.24 11.79
CA GLU A 19 10.55 -6.11 11.65
C GLU A 19 9.43 -5.44 10.84
N HIS A 20 9.20 -4.14 11.03
CA HIS A 20 8.20 -3.39 10.26
C HIS A 20 8.59 -3.34 8.78
N ILE A 21 9.83 -2.96 8.47
CA ILE A 21 10.33 -2.90 7.09
C ILE A 21 10.32 -4.29 6.42
N THR A 22 10.89 -5.29 7.09
CA THR A 22 10.97 -6.64 6.53
C THR A 22 9.61 -7.30 6.39
N GLY A 23 8.70 -7.04 7.32
CA GLY A 23 7.34 -7.54 7.26
C GLY A 23 6.57 -6.98 6.07
N HIS A 24 6.68 -5.69 5.76
CA HIS A 24 6.13 -5.09 4.52
C HIS A 24 6.64 -5.80 3.27
N VAL A 25 7.96 -6.07 3.21
CA VAL A 25 8.56 -6.79 2.08
C VAL A 25 7.97 -8.19 1.95
N ILE A 26 7.92 -8.95 3.04
CA ILE A 26 7.42 -10.33 3.03
C ILE A 26 5.93 -10.36 2.67
N TRP A 27 5.11 -9.47 3.23
CA TRP A 27 3.67 -9.38 2.94
C TRP A 27 3.41 -9.09 1.46
N GLY A 28 4.21 -8.17 0.90
CA GLY A 28 4.24 -7.85 -0.52
C GLY A 28 4.65 -9.03 -1.41
N LEU A 29 5.74 -9.71 -1.07
CA LEU A 29 6.22 -10.89 -1.80
C LEU A 29 5.15 -11.99 -1.84
N VAL A 30 4.50 -12.28 -0.71
CA VAL A 30 3.40 -13.25 -0.62
C VAL A 30 2.26 -12.89 -1.54
N ALA A 31 1.81 -11.63 -1.54
CA ALA A 31 0.75 -11.18 -2.43
C ALA A 31 1.15 -11.27 -3.91
N GLY A 32 2.42 -10.97 -4.20
CA GLY A 32 3.00 -11.02 -5.54
C GLY A 32 3.03 -12.41 -6.18
N ILE A 33 2.92 -13.50 -5.41
CA ILE A 33 2.87 -14.87 -5.97
C ILE A 33 1.68 -15.02 -6.95
N ALA A 34 0.57 -14.33 -6.68
CA ALA A 34 -0.61 -14.32 -7.53
C ALA A 34 -0.38 -13.69 -8.93
N THR A 35 0.79 -13.11 -9.17
CA THR A 35 1.19 -12.57 -10.49
C THR A 35 1.67 -13.63 -11.46
N PHE A 36 2.02 -14.83 -10.95
CA PHE A 36 2.68 -15.90 -11.68
C PHE A 36 3.98 -15.46 -12.37
N SER A 37 4.70 -14.50 -11.79
CA SER A 37 5.94 -13.97 -12.36
C SER A 37 6.90 -13.48 -11.28
N VAL A 38 8.11 -14.03 -11.26
CA VAL A 38 9.17 -13.65 -10.30
C VAL A 38 9.45 -12.14 -10.31
N LYS A 39 9.43 -11.51 -11.50
CA LYS A 39 9.61 -10.06 -11.65
C LYS A 39 8.56 -9.28 -10.83
N PHE A 40 7.30 -9.69 -10.94
CA PHE A 40 6.21 -9.00 -10.25
C PHE A 40 6.10 -9.39 -8.78
N VAL A 41 6.54 -10.60 -8.39
CA VAL A 41 6.74 -10.97 -6.98
C VAL A 41 7.70 -9.99 -6.30
N ILE A 42 8.89 -9.80 -6.88
CA ILE A 42 9.91 -8.87 -6.34
C ILE A 42 9.34 -7.45 -6.28
N LEU A 43 8.66 -7.00 -7.34
CA LEU A 43 8.07 -5.67 -7.38
C LEU A 43 6.98 -5.49 -6.30
N SER A 44 6.12 -6.49 -6.09
CA SER A 44 5.13 -6.48 -5.01
C SER A 44 5.76 -6.43 -3.62
N GLY A 45 6.94 -6.99 -3.41
CA GLY A 45 7.67 -6.86 -2.15
C GLY A 45 8.22 -5.45 -1.92
N LEU A 46 8.64 -4.74 -2.96
CA LEU A 46 9.28 -3.43 -2.84
C LEU A 46 8.28 -2.27 -2.76
N LEU A 47 7.13 -2.37 -3.44
CA LEU A 47 6.17 -1.27 -3.52
C LEU A 47 5.54 -0.86 -2.18
N PRO A 48 5.23 -1.76 -1.23
CA PRO A 48 4.76 -1.37 0.10
C PRO A 48 5.70 -0.42 0.81
N LEU A 49 7.03 -0.58 0.66
CA LEU A 49 8.01 0.33 1.27
C LEU A 49 7.92 1.76 0.72
N SER A 50 7.50 1.93 -0.53
CA SER A 50 7.33 3.26 -1.12
C SER A 50 6.12 4.02 -0.57
N LEU A 51 5.19 3.33 0.08
CA LEU A 51 4.00 3.95 0.67
C LEU A 51 4.30 4.63 2.02
N ASP A 52 5.31 4.13 2.74
CA ASP A 52 5.88 4.73 3.96
C ASP A 52 6.70 6.01 3.69
N PHE A 53 6.58 6.62 2.50
CA PHE A 53 7.34 7.82 2.16
C PHE A 53 6.97 9.03 3.05
N ASP A 54 5.79 9.03 3.68
CA ASP A 54 5.42 10.04 4.67
C ASP A 54 6.37 10.03 5.88
N HIS A 55 6.95 8.90 6.27
CA HIS A 55 8.02 8.86 7.27
C HIS A 55 9.29 9.61 6.83
N LEU A 56 9.64 9.57 5.54
CA LEU A 56 10.79 10.33 5.03
C LEU A 56 10.52 11.84 5.06
N LEU A 57 9.28 12.24 4.75
CA LEU A 57 8.87 13.63 4.83
C LEU A 57 8.89 14.17 6.27
N GLN A 58 8.73 13.32 7.28
CA GLN A 58 8.78 13.73 8.69
C GLN A 58 10.17 14.29 9.09
N PHE A 59 11.26 13.86 8.44
CA PHE A 59 12.60 14.42 8.69
C PHE A 59 12.75 15.89 8.26
N LEU A 60 11.81 16.42 7.48
CA LEU A 60 11.82 17.79 6.99
C LEU A 60 11.02 18.76 7.88
N ASP A 61 10.44 18.27 8.98
CA ASP A 61 9.57 19.05 9.89
C ASP A 61 8.43 19.78 9.16
N LEU A 62 7.87 19.15 8.13
CA LEU A 62 6.74 19.66 7.37
C LEU A 62 5.42 19.30 8.04
N GLU A 63 4.45 20.21 7.96
CA GLU A 63 3.07 19.87 8.24
C GLU A 63 2.53 18.88 7.20
N MET A 64 1.92 17.81 7.67
CA MET A 64 1.30 16.81 6.81
C MET A 64 0.06 16.23 7.46
N ILE A 65 -0.82 15.67 6.62
CA ILE A 65 -1.79 14.69 7.10
C ILE A 65 -1.02 13.37 7.23
N PRO A 66 -1.00 12.69 8.38
CA PRO A 66 -0.30 11.42 8.52
C PRO A 66 -0.99 10.33 7.68
N ARG A 67 -0.22 9.35 7.17
CA ARG A 67 -0.74 8.15 6.50
C ARG A 67 -1.52 8.44 5.20
N MET A 68 -1.30 9.57 4.52
CA MET A 68 -2.02 9.90 3.28
C MET A 68 -1.89 8.84 2.18
N ALA A 69 -0.75 8.16 2.09
CA ALA A 69 -0.51 7.11 1.10
C ALA A 69 -1.39 5.86 1.30
N HIS A 70 -2.08 5.75 2.43
CA HIS A 70 -3.01 4.66 2.75
C HIS A 70 -4.45 4.93 2.25
N SER A 71 -4.66 6.00 1.46
CA SER A 71 -5.98 6.35 0.98
C SER A 71 -6.34 5.61 -0.32
N ILE A 72 -7.63 5.29 -0.47
CA ILE A 72 -8.16 4.69 -1.70
C ILE A 72 -7.97 5.62 -2.90
N PRO A 73 -8.25 6.95 -2.81
CA PRO A 73 -7.95 7.87 -3.90
C PRO A 73 -6.48 7.86 -4.33
N PHE A 74 -5.54 7.77 -3.38
CA PHE A 74 -4.12 7.65 -3.70
C PHE A 74 -3.82 6.36 -4.47
N GLY A 75 -4.33 5.23 -4.01
CA GLY A 75 -4.19 3.96 -4.73
C GLY A 75 -4.74 4.02 -6.16
N ILE A 76 -5.93 4.59 -6.36
CA ILE A 76 -6.54 4.76 -7.69
C ILE A 76 -5.67 5.65 -8.57
N LEU A 77 -5.14 6.75 -8.03
CA LEU A 77 -4.24 7.64 -8.76
C LEU A 77 -2.99 6.88 -9.27
N VAL A 78 -2.33 6.15 -8.38
CA VAL A 78 -1.15 5.34 -8.72
C VAL A 78 -1.50 4.28 -9.77
N PHE A 79 -2.64 3.59 -9.62
CA PHE A 79 -3.15 2.63 -10.59
C PHE A 79 -3.29 3.25 -11.97
N VAL A 80 -4.00 4.39 -12.08
CA VAL A 80 -4.26 5.06 -13.36
C VAL A 80 -2.96 5.50 -14.02
N ILE A 81 -2.05 6.13 -13.27
CA ILE A 81 -0.76 6.58 -13.78
C ILE A 81 0.03 5.40 -14.37
N LEU A 82 0.20 4.33 -13.58
CA LEU A 82 1.00 3.19 -14.01
C LEU A 82 0.30 2.35 -15.09
N PHE A 83 -1.02 2.32 -15.10
CA PHE A 83 -1.80 1.72 -16.18
C PHE A 83 -1.60 2.47 -17.50
N VAL A 84 -1.65 3.80 -17.49
CA VAL A 84 -1.45 4.62 -18.70
C VAL A 84 -0.03 4.46 -19.25
N ILE A 85 0.98 4.47 -18.38
CA ILE A 85 2.39 4.39 -18.78
C ILE A 85 2.76 2.96 -19.22
N PHE A 86 2.37 1.94 -18.45
CA PHE A 86 2.86 0.58 -18.61
C PHE A 86 1.76 -0.49 -18.81
N GLY A 87 0.54 -0.23 -18.33
CA GLY A 87 -0.57 -1.19 -18.34
C GLY A 87 -1.03 -1.65 -19.72
N LYS A 88 -0.77 -0.87 -20.77
CA LYS A 88 -0.99 -1.32 -22.17
C LYS A 88 -0.15 -2.55 -22.54
N LYS A 89 1.05 -2.69 -21.94
CA LYS A 89 1.98 -3.82 -22.18
C LYS A 89 1.77 -4.94 -21.18
N ASP A 90 1.61 -4.59 -19.91
CA ASP A 90 1.42 -5.56 -18.84
C ASP A 90 0.53 -5.01 -17.72
N LEU A 91 -0.68 -5.56 -17.60
CA LEU A 91 -1.65 -5.14 -16.59
C LEU A 91 -1.18 -5.40 -15.16
N ARG A 92 -0.26 -6.35 -14.97
CA ARG A 92 0.22 -6.76 -13.64
C ARG A 92 0.92 -5.62 -12.92
N ILE A 93 1.56 -4.70 -13.64
CA ILE A 93 2.26 -3.57 -13.01
C ILE A 93 1.29 -2.60 -12.34
N ALA A 94 0.15 -2.32 -12.97
CA ALA A 94 -0.90 -1.50 -12.38
C ALA A 94 -1.58 -2.25 -11.24
N ALA A 95 -1.79 -3.56 -11.41
CA ALA A 95 -2.37 -4.43 -10.39
C ALA A 95 -1.54 -4.43 -9.10
N VAL A 96 -0.24 -4.75 -9.17
CA VAL A 96 0.62 -4.81 -7.98
C VAL A 96 0.78 -3.46 -7.30
N SER A 97 0.71 -2.36 -8.06
CA SER A 97 0.86 -1.01 -7.51
C SER A 97 -0.38 -0.51 -6.79
N PHE A 98 -1.57 -0.81 -7.31
CA PHE A 98 -2.81 -0.53 -6.60
C PHE A 98 -2.95 -1.41 -5.35
N SER A 99 -2.68 -2.71 -5.52
CA SER A 99 -2.75 -3.67 -4.43
C SER A 99 -1.72 -3.39 -3.33
N ALA A 100 -0.61 -2.73 -3.63
CA ALA A 100 0.38 -2.34 -2.62
C ALA A 100 -0.24 -1.56 -1.47
N VAL A 101 -1.22 -0.67 -1.74
CA VAL A 101 -1.92 0.09 -0.69
C VAL A 101 -2.65 -0.83 0.27
N PHE A 102 -3.39 -1.82 -0.25
CA PHE A 102 -4.12 -2.77 0.59
C PHE A 102 -3.19 -3.72 1.34
N VAL A 103 -2.15 -4.23 0.68
CA VAL A 103 -1.18 -5.16 1.30
C VAL A 103 -0.38 -4.45 2.40
N HIS A 104 -0.01 -3.19 2.17
CA HIS A 104 0.67 -2.35 3.14
C HIS A 104 -0.22 -2.06 4.37
N MET A 105 -1.45 -1.61 4.16
CA MET A 105 -2.44 -1.44 5.23
C MET A 105 -2.70 -2.75 5.99
N SER A 106 -2.75 -3.88 5.28
CA SER A 106 -2.90 -5.19 5.89
C SER A 106 -1.77 -5.46 6.88
N PHE A 107 -0.52 -5.28 6.45
CA PHE A 107 0.62 -5.52 7.33
C PHE A 107 0.64 -4.56 8.53
N ASP A 108 0.33 -3.29 8.32
CA ASP A 108 0.23 -2.29 9.39
C ASP A 108 -0.79 -2.69 10.47
N ILE A 109 -1.98 -3.15 10.06
CA ILE A 109 -3.01 -3.65 11.00
C ILE A 109 -2.54 -4.94 11.68
N PHE A 110 -1.90 -5.84 10.95
CA PHE A 110 -1.39 -7.09 11.52
C PHE A 110 -0.30 -6.84 12.57
N PHE A 111 0.62 -5.92 12.30
CA PHE A 111 1.78 -5.64 13.14
C PHE A 111 1.43 -4.80 14.36
N VAL A 112 0.61 -3.76 14.18
CA VAL A 112 0.26 -2.80 15.26
C VAL A 112 -1.02 -3.23 15.99
N GLY A 113 -1.91 -3.97 15.34
CA GLY A 113 -3.24 -4.30 15.84
C GLY A 113 -4.28 -3.24 15.45
N LYS A 114 -5.09 -2.80 16.40
CA LYS A 114 -6.12 -1.77 16.17
C LYS A 114 -5.46 -0.44 15.78
N THR A 115 -5.73 0.05 14.58
CA THR A 115 -5.08 1.23 13.99
C THR A 115 -6.09 2.08 13.20
N GLU A 116 -5.68 3.27 12.77
CA GLU A 116 -6.52 4.23 12.05
C GLU A 116 -5.90 4.68 10.73
N PHE A 117 -6.74 4.89 9.71
CA PHE A 117 -6.30 5.37 8.41
C PHE A 117 -7.23 6.46 7.84
N PRO A 118 -6.67 7.43 7.10
CA PRO A 118 -7.45 8.43 6.38
C PRO A 118 -7.87 7.92 5.00
N LEU A 119 -8.81 6.96 4.96
CA LEU A 119 -9.16 6.18 3.76
C LEU A 119 -9.58 7.00 2.53
N PHE A 120 -10.07 8.22 2.74
CA PHE A 120 -10.66 9.06 1.69
C PHE A 120 -9.91 10.38 1.44
N VAL A 121 -8.69 10.55 1.95
CA VAL A 121 -7.87 11.72 1.59
C VAL A 121 -7.59 11.73 0.08
N PRO A 122 -7.73 12.88 -0.62
CA PRO A 122 -7.93 14.24 -0.09
C PRO A 122 -9.39 14.71 0.03
N ILE A 123 -10.38 13.85 -0.24
CA ILE A 123 -11.81 14.20 -0.20
C ILE A 123 -12.29 14.42 1.24
N SER A 124 -11.82 13.58 2.16
CA SER A 124 -12.08 13.69 3.59
C SER A 124 -10.84 13.29 4.38
N THR A 125 -10.55 14.03 5.45
CA THR A 125 -9.45 13.73 6.36
C THR A 125 -9.87 12.86 7.54
N GLN A 126 -11.14 12.44 7.64
CA GLN A 126 -11.62 11.58 8.73
C GLN A 126 -10.78 10.30 8.86
N MET A 127 -10.36 10.01 10.10
CA MET A 127 -9.67 8.77 10.44
C MET A 127 -10.69 7.66 10.71
N PHE A 128 -10.47 6.50 10.09
CA PHE A 128 -11.30 5.31 10.28
C PHE A 128 -10.54 4.31 11.13
N THR A 129 -11.07 4.03 12.32
CA THR A 129 -10.53 3.00 13.21
C THR A 129 -10.88 1.61 12.68
N LEU A 130 -9.88 0.78 12.47
CA LEU A 130 -10.02 -0.60 12.01
C LEU A 130 -9.66 -1.58 13.12
N SER A 131 -10.38 -2.70 13.20
CA SER A 131 -10.09 -3.76 14.15
C SER A 131 -8.84 -4.54 13.74
N GLU A 132 -8.20 -5.20 14.70
CA GLU A 132 -7.03 -6.06 14.45
C GLU A 132 -7.30 -7.14 13.38
N TYR A 133 -8.50 -7.72 13.29
CA TYR A 133 -8.81 -8.73 12.27
C TYR A 133 -8.99 -8.16 10.87
N SER A 134 -9.02 -6.82 10.73
CA SER A 134 -9.26 -6.18 9.43
C SER A 134 -8.17 -6.49 8.42
N TRP A 135 -6.94 -6.80 8.87
CA TRP A 135 -5.82 -7.12 7.98
C TRP A 135 -6.14 -8.22 6.97
N ILE A 136 -6.97 -9.19 7.33
CA ILE A 136 -7.34 -10.33 6.47
C ILE A 136 -8.10 -9.83 5.24
N TYR A 137 -9.08 -8.94 5.44
CA TYR A 137 -9.87 -8.40 4.34
C TYR A 137 -9.01 -7.61 3.37
N PHE A 138 -8.10 -6.77 3.89
CA PHE A 138 -7.17 -6.00 3.07
C PHE A 138 -6.22 -6.90 2.28
N GLN A 139 -5.68 -7.96 2.89
CA GLN A 139 -4.79 -8.90 2.19
C GLN A 139 -5.52 -9.65 1.08
N VAL A 140 -6.73 -10.16 1.37
CA VAL A 140 -7.55 -10.89 0.40
C VAL A 140 -7.93 -9.98 -0.78
N ILE A 141 -8.29 -8.72 -0.53
CA ILE A 141 -8.59 -7.75 -1.59
C ILE A 141 -7.35 -7.50 -2.45
N GLY A 142 -6.20 -7.22 -1.82
CA GLY A 142 -4.94 -6.98 -2.52
C GLY A 142 -4.53 -8.15 -3.43
N ILE A 143 -4.58 -9.38 -2.89
CA ILE A 143 -4.30 -10.62 -3.64
C ILE A 143 -5.33 -10.84 -4.76
N GLY A 144 -6.62 -10.63 -4.47
CA GLY A 144 -7.69 -10.81 -5.44
C GLY A 144 -7.54 -9.93 -6.68
N ILE A 145 -7.19 -8.65 -6.48
CA ILE A 145 -6.91 -7.71 -7.58
C ILE A 145 -5.73 -8.19 -8.43
N ILE A 146 -4.61 -8.58 -7.78
CA ILE A 146 -3.42 -9.09 -8.47
C ILE A 146 -3.77 -10.32 -9.28
N PHE A 147 -4.46 -11.29 -8.67
CA PHE A 147 -4.84 -12.54 -9.31
C PHE A 147 -5.72 -12.30 -10.55
N ILE A 148 -6.81 -11.54 -10.40
CA ILE A 148 -7.76 -11.29 -11.50
C ILE A 148 -7.05 -10.64 -12.70
N LEU A 149 -6.27 -9.57 -12.45
CA LEU A 149 -5.58 -8.86 -13.53
C LEU A 149 -4.45 -9.68 -14.15
N SER A 150 -3.83 -10.58 -13.38
CA SER A 150 -2.83 -11.52 -13.89
C SER A 150 -3.46 -12.58 -14.80
N ILE A 151 -4.62 -13.12 -14.43
CA ILE A 151 -5.38 -14.05 -15.29
C ILE A 151 -5.79 -13.36 -16.59
N ILE A 152 -6.28 -12.12 -16.52
CA ILE A 152 -6.62 -11.34 -17.73
C ILE A 152 -5.39 -11.12 -18.60
N GLN A 153 -4.25 -10.76 -18.01
CA GLN A 153 -2.99 -10.60 -18.74
C GLN A 153 -2.59 -11.90 -19.45
N LEU A 154 -2.63 -13.04 -18.75
CA LEU A 154 -2.24 -14.33 -19.33
C LEU A 154 -3.16 -14.74 -20.50
N LYS A 155 -4.47 -14.48 -20.40
CA LYS A 155 -5.42 -14.74 -21.49
C LYS A 155 -5.17 -13.91 -22.75
N LYS A 156 -4.48 -12.77 -22.67
CA LYS A 156 -4.10 -12.01 -23.88
C LYS A 156 -3.04 -12.71 -24.73
N TRP A 157 -2.34 -13.70 -24.18
CA TRP A 157 -1.21 -14.39 -24.81
C TRP A 157 -1.51 -15.85 -25.19
N ILE A 158 -2.74 -16.33 -24.94
CA ILE A 158 -3.25 -17.63 -25.37
C ILE A 158 -4.19 -17.39 -26.55
#